data_AF-A0A3D2M8A4-F1
#
_entry.id   AF-A0A3D2M8A4-F1
#
_cell.length_a   1.000
_cell.length_b   1.000
_cell.length_c   1.000
_cell.angle_alpha   90.00
_cell.angle_beta   90.00
_cell.angle_gamma   90.00
#
_symmetry.space_group_name_H-M   'P 1'
#
loop_
_entity.id
_entity.type
_entity.pdbx_description
1 polymer ?
#
loop_
_entity_poly.entity_id
_entity_poly.type
_entity_poly.pdbx_seq_one_letter_code
_entity_poly.pdbx_strand_id
1 'polypeptide(L)'
;ASQASVGAAQANLERSQVDLSRVEALRKPGFVSEERVTTLSADARVARSQRQKAEADLTAQRQQVDALEADVKRLQAQIDSARAEIEQAELNLGRSEIRSPISGIVGQRSARNGQYVPVGAYLMS
;
A
#
# COMPACT_ATOMS: atom_id res chain seq x y z
N ALA A 1 0.83 -17.06 3.56
CA ALA A 1 2.02 -17.88 3.88
C ALA A 1 2.57 -17.55 5.26
N SER A 2 2.94 -16.30 5.55
CA SER A 2 3.67 -15.95 6.78
C SER A 2 2.89 -16.11 8.08
N GLN A 3 1.56 -15.91 8.06
CA GLN A 3 0.71 -16.21 9.23
C GLN A 3 0.72 -17.71 9.57
N ALA A 4 0.73 -18.58 8.55
CA ALA A 4 0.86 -20.02 8.75
C ALA A 4 2.25 -20.40 9.28
N SER A 5 3.30 -19.71 8.82
CA SER A 5 4.66 -19.88 9.36
C SER A 5 4.77 -19.49 10.84
N VAL A 6 4.12 -18.39 11.25
CA VAL A 6 4.01 -18.01 12.67
C VAL A 6 3.28 -19.08 13.47
N GLY A 7 2.15 -19.59 12.95
CA GLY A 7 1.40 -20.67 13.58
C GLY A 7 2.21 -21.96 13.76
N ALA A 8 2.95 -22.38 12.72
CA ALA A 8 3.83 -23.54 12.79
C ALA A 8 4.99 -23.35 13.80
N ALA A 9 5.62 -22.17 13.81
CA ALA A 9 6.68 -21.86 14.75
C ALA A 9 6.17 -21.79 16.21
N GLN A 10 4.94 -21.28 16.40
CA GLN A 10 4.27 -21.25 17.70
C GLN A 10 3.98 -22.67 18.21
N ALA A 11 3.43 -23.55 17.37
CA ALA A 11 3.18 -24.94 17.75
C ALA A 11 4.47 -25.69 18.12
N ASN A 12 5.56 -25.44 17.39
CA ASN A 12 6.87 -26.02 17.71
C ASN A 12 7.43 -25.49 19.05
N LEU A 13 7.27 -24.20 19.33
CA LEU A 13 7.66 -23.61 20.60
C LEU A 13 6.89 -24.23 21.77
N GLU A 14 5.57 -24.37 21.63
CA GLU A 14 4.71 -24.99 22.65
C GLU A 14 5.12 -26.44 22.92
N ARG A 15 5.37 -27.23 21.88
CA ARG A 15 5.87 -28.61 22.03
C ARG A 15 7.19 -28.65 22.80
N SER A 16 8.18 -27.85 22.39
CA SER A 16 9.50 -27.82 23.03
C SER A 16 9.43 -27.34 24.49
N GLN A 17 8.51 -26.42 24.81
CA GLN A 17 8.28 -25.98 26.18
C GLN A 17 7.66 -27.09 27.04
N VAL A 18 6.65 -27.79 26.53
CA VAL A 18 6.04 -28.94 27.24
C VAL A 18 7.06 -30.03 27.50
N ASP A 19 7.90 -30.35 26.51
CA ASP A 19 8.95 -31.35 26.66
C ASP A 19 10.01 -30.94 27.70
N LEU A 20 10.42 -29.66 27.70
CA LEU A 20 11.31 -29.10 28.71
C LEU A 20 10.70 -29.18 30.11
N SER A 21 9.45 -28.73 30.29
CA SER A 21 8.77 -28.79 31.59
C SER A 21 8.63 -30.22 32.11
N ARG A 22 8.43 -31.20 31.21
CA ARG A 22 8.35 -32.62 31.57
C ARG A 22 9.70 -33.13 32.11
N VAL A 23 10.82 -32.83 31.44
CA VAL A 23 12.13 -33.28 31.92
C VAL A 23 12.59 -32.54 33.18
N GLU A 24 12.23 -31.26 33.33
CA GLU A 24 12.52 -30.49 34.55
C GLU A 24 11.79 -31.06 35.77
N ALA A 25 10.53 -31.51 35.60
CA ALA A 25 9.78 -32.18 36.66
C ALA A 25 10.40 -33.53 37.08
N LEU A 26 10.91 -34.30 36.11
CA LEU A 26 11.56 -35.60 36.32
C LEU A 26 13.00 -35.50 36.84
N ARG A 27 13.62 -34.31 36.79
CA ARG A 27 14.95 -34.05 37.35
C ARG A 27 14.99 -34.17 38.87
N LYS A 28 13.99 -33.63 39.57
CA LYS A 28 13.91 -33.66 41.04
C LYS A 28 13.99 -35.08 41.64
N PRO A 29 13.27 -36.07 41.10
CA PRO A 29 13.39 -37.46 41.55
C PRO A 29 14.61 -38.23 41.00
N GLY A 30 15.50 -37.60 40.20
CA GLY A 30 16.77 -38.19 39.74
C GLY A 30 16.67 -39.08 38.49
N PHE A 31 15.53 -39.07 37.78
CA PHE A 31 15.28 -39.96 36.63
C PHE A 31 15.82 -39.43 35.28
N VAL A 32 16.42 -38.23 35.23
CA VAL A 32 16.88 -37.59 33.99
C VAL A 32 18.24 -36.92 34.19
N SER A 33 19.12 -37.01 33.19
CA SER A 33 20.44 -36.37 33.19
C SER A 33 20.37 -34.85 33.00
N GLU A 34 21.35 -34.15 33.57
CA GLU A 34 21.49 -32.69 33.43
C GLU A 34 21.75 -32.26 31.97
N GLU A 35 22.48 -33.07 31.22
CA GLU A 35 22.69 -32.91 29.78
C GLU A 35 21.34 -32.83 29.04
N ARG A 36 20.40 -33.74 29.33
CA ARG A 36 19.11 -33.80 28.65
C ARG A 36 18.27 -32.56 28.88
N VAL A 37 18.27 -32.04 30.11
CA VAL A 37 17.60 -30.77 30.46
C VAL A 37 18.24 -29.61 29.69
N THR A 38 19.57 -29.58 29.62
CA THR A 38 20.32 -28.53 28.92
C THR A 38 20.02 -28.51 27.42
N THR A 39 19.98 -29.68 26.77
CA THR A 39 19.61 -29.81 25.35
C THR A 39 18.19 -29.30 25.10
N LEU A 40 17.20 -29.77 25.86
CA LEU A 40 15.81 -29.34 25.66
C LEU A 40 15.60 -27.86 25.99
N SER A 41 16.38 -27.32 26.93
CA SER A 41 16.40 -25.87 27.22
C SER A 41 16.92 -25.08 26.02
N ALA A 42 18.00 -25.56 25.38
CA ALA A 42 18.52 -24.96 24.15
C ALA A 42 17.51 -25.06 23.00
N ASP A 43 16.86 -26.20 22.83
CA ASP A 43 15.85 -26.43 21.79
C ASP A 43 14.64 -25.48 21.97
N ALA A 44 14.17 -25.30 23.20
CA ALA A 44 13.10 -24.35 23.52
C ALA A 44 13.51 -22.89 23.22
N ARG A 45 14.77 -22.52 23.49
CA ARG A 45 15.31 -21.20 23.12
C ARG A 45 15.37 -21.03 21.60
N VAL A 46 15.83 -22.03 20.85
CA VAL A 46 15.87 -22.00 19.38
C VAL A 46 14.47 -21.86 18.80
N ALA A 47 13.50 -22.65 19.29
CA ALA A 47 12.11 -22.56 18.84
C ALA A 47 11.50 -21.17 19.12
N ARG A 48 11.84 -20.55 20.26
CA ARG A 48 11.40 -19.19 20.60
C ARG A 48 11.95 -18.17 19.60
N SER A 49 13.24 -18.24 19.29
CA SER A 49 13.88 -17.35 18.32
C SER A 49 13.29 -17.53 16.92
N GLN A 50 12.98 -18.76 16.50
CA GLN A 50 12.32 -19.03 15.23
C GLN A 50 10.93 -18.40 15.15
N ARG A 51 10.15 -18.49 16.23
CA ARG A 51 8.82 -17.86 16.33
C ARG A 51 8.91 -16.33 16.28
N GLN A 52 9.87 -15.72 16.97
CA GLN A 52 10.11 -14.27 16.88
C GLN A 52 10.51 -13.84 15.47
N LYS A 53 11.37 -14.60 14.80
CA LYS A 53 11.74 -14.35 13.40
C LYS A 53 10.50 -14.38 12.49
N ALA A 54 9.68 -15.42 12.59
CA ALA A 54 8.48 -15.56 11.78
C ALA A 54 7.49 -14.39 11.97
N GLU A 55 7.39 -13.86 13.19
CA GLU A 55 6.56 -12.66 13.45
C GLU A 55 7.16 -11.38 12.90
N ALA A 56 8.48 -11.20 13.01
CA ALA A 56 9.16 -10.07 12.40
C ALA A 56 8.96 -10.07 10.88
N ASP A 57 9.08 -11.24 10.25
CA ASP A 57 8.83 -11.42 8.82
C ASP A 57 7.37 -11.09 8.45
N LEU A 58 6.40 -11.52 9.26
CA LEU A 58 4.98 -11.18 9.07
C LEU A 58 4.74 -9.67 9.20
N THR A 59 5.37 -9.02 10.17
CA THR A 59 5.24 -7.57 10.40
C THR A 59 5.85 -6.77 9.25
N ALA A 60 7.04 -7.17 8.80
CA ALA A 60 7.69 -6.55 7.65
C ALA A 60 6.84 -6.66 6.37
N GLN A 61 6.23 -7.82 6.13
CA GLN A 61 5.31 -7.98 5.00
C GLN A 61 4.05 -7.12 5.11
N ARG A 62 3.48 -6.96 6.30
CA ARG A 62 2.35 -6.06 6.51
C ARG A 62 2.73 -4.61 6.21
N GLN A 63 3.87 -4.15 6.71
CA GLN A 63 4.38 -2.82 6.40
C GLN A 63 4.63 -2.62 4.89
N GLN A 64 5.11 -3.65 4.20
CA GLN A 64 5.27 -3.60 2.75
C GLN A 64 3.92 -3.45 2.02
N VAL A 65 2.88 -4.12 2.50
CA VAL A 65 1.52 -3.97 1.97
C VAL A 65 1.00 -2.56 2.23
N ASP A 66 1.15 -2.04 3.44
CA ASP A 66 0.71 -0.67 3.80
C ASP A 66 1.41 0.39 2.93
N ALA A 67 2.71 0.22 2.67
CA ALA A 67 3.47 1.09 1.78
C ALA A 67 2.94 1.02 0.33
N LEU A 68 2.64 -0.18 -0.18
CA LEU A 68 2.07 -0.36 -1.51
C LEU A 68 0.66 0.25 -1.60
N GLU A 69 -0.16 0.15 -0.55
CA GLU A 69 -1.48 0.80 -0.51
C GLU A 69 -1.36 2.34 -0.55
N ALA A 70 -0.39 2.89 0.16
CA ALA A 70 -0.10 4.32 0.11
C ALA A 70 0.34 4.76 -1.30
N ASP A 71 1.16 3.95 -1.97
CA ASP A 71 1.56 4.19 -3.36
C ASP A 71 0.38 4.11 -4.33
N VAL A 72 -0.51 3.14 -4.17
CA VAL A 72 -1.75 3.05 -4.97
C VAL A 72 -2.59 4.32 -4.81
N LYS A 73 -2.80 4.80 -3.58
CA LYS A 73 -3.55 6.05 -3.33
C LYS A 73 -2.87 7.26 -3.97
N ARG A 74 -1.54 7.35 -3.87
CA ARG A 74 -0.75 8.42 -4.49
C ARG A 74 -0.89 8.40 -6.01
N LEU A 75 -0.77 7.23 -6.64
CA LEU A 75 -0.91 7.07 -8.09
C LEU A 75 -2.34 7.37 -8.55
N GLN A 76 -3.36 6.98 -7.78
CA GLN A 76 -4.74 7.33 -8.08
C GLN A 76 -4.95 8.84 -8.08
N ALA A 77 -4.41 9.56 -7.09
CA ALA A 77 -4.47 11.01 -7.06
C ALA A 77 -3.77 11.66 -8.28
N GLN A 78 -2.65 11.08 -8.73
CA GLN A 78 -1.98 11.54 -9.95
C GLN A 78 -2.82 11.32 -11.21
N ILE A 79 -3.52 10.18 -11.30
CA ILE A 79 -4.45 9.90 -12.40
C ILE A 79 -5.60 10.93 -12.40
N ASP A 80 -6.16 11.23 -11.23
CA ASP A 80 -7.27 12.18 -11.13
C ASP A 80 -6.83 13.61 -11.45
N SER A 81 -5.60 14.01 -11.06
CA SER A 81 -5.00 15.28 -11.49
C SER A 81 -4.83 15.34 -13.01
N ALA A 82 -4.28 14.29 -13.62
CA ALA A 82 -4.09 14.24 -15.07
C ALA A 82 -5.42 14.27 -15.83
N ARG A 83 -6.47 13.64 -15.29
CA ARG A 83 -7.83 13.73 -15.86
C ARG A 83 -8.39 15.15 -15.80
N ALA A 84 -8.21 15.84 -14.69
CA ALA A 84 -8.62 17.24 -14.56
C ALA A 84 -7.86 18.16 -15.54
N GLU A 85 -6.57 17.90 -15.77
CA GLU A 85 -5.79 18.62 -16.79
C GLU A 85 -6.33 18.37 -18.21
N ILE A 86 -6.71 17.13 -18.53
CA ILE A 86 -7.36 16.79 -19.81
C ILE A 86 -8.69 17.54 -19.95
N GLU A 87 -9.56 17.48 -18.93
CA GLU A 87 -10.85 18.20 -18.95
C GLU A 87 -10.65 19.71 -19.15
N GLN A 88 -9.66 20.29 -18.48
CA GLN A 88 -9.32 21.71 -18.65
C GLN A 88 -8.83 22.02 -20.07
N ALA A 89 -8.03 21.14 -20.67
CA ALA A 89 -7.56 21.28 -22.05
C ALA A 89 -8.72 21.14 -23.05
N GLU A 90 -9.65 20.21 -22.83
CA GLU A 90 -10.85 20.05 -23.64
C GLU A 90 -11.77 21.28 -23.57
N LEU A 91 -11.96 21.85 -22.37
CA LEU A 91 -12.70 23.11 -22.20
C LEU A 91 -12.01 24.27 -22.93
N ASN A 92 -10.69 24.35 -22.89
CA ASN A 92 -9.94 25.39 -23.61
C ASN A 92 -10.05 25.21 -25.12
N LEU A 93 -10.02 23.97 -25.61
CA LEU A 93 -10.26 23.67 -27.02
C LEU A 93 -11.68 24.05 -27.43
N GLY A 94 -12.70 23.71 -26.63
CA GLY A 94 -14.09 24.12 -26.89
C GLY A 94 -14.25 25.64 -26.92
N ARG A 95 -13.57 26.37 -26.03
CA ARG A 95 -13.57 27.85 -26.01
C ARG A 95 -12.91 28.49 -27.24
N SER A 96 -12.16 27.73 -28.04
CA SER A 96 -11.65 28.23 -29.32
C SER A 96 -12.74 28.37 -30.39
N GLU A 97 -13.87 27.66 -30.21
CA GLU A 97 -15.05 27.80 -31.05
C GLU A 97 -16.06 28.77 -30.43
N ILE A 98 -16.24 29.93 -31.07
CA ILE A 98 -17.18 30.95 -30.60
C ILE A 98 -18.54 30.71 -31.27
N ARG A 99 -19.57 30.38 -30.47
CA ARG A 99 -20.96 30.19 -30.92
C ARG A 99 -21.85 31.35 -30.47
N SER A 100 -22.89 31.66 -31.26
CA SER A 100 -23.86 32.70 -30.88
C SER A 100 -24.72 32.23 -29.71
N PRO A 101 -24.85 33.01 -28.61
CA PRO A 101 -25.70 32.64 -27.48
C PRO A 101 -27.20 32.83 -27.77
N ILE A 102 -27.53 33.59 -28.81
CA ILE A 102 -28.90 33.90 -29.22
C ILE A 102 -29.06 33.71 -30.74
N SER A 103 -30.29 33.49 -31.18
CA SER A 103 -30.63 33.50 -32.60
C SER A 103 -30.76 34.95 -33.09
N GLY A 104 -30.16 35.26 -34.24
CA GLY A 104 -30.15 36.62 -34.79
C GLY A 104 -29.34 36.72 -36.07
N ILE A 105 -29.10 37.96 -36.52
CA ILE A 105 -28.30 38.28 -37.70
C ILE A 105 -27.05 39.04 -37.23
N VAL A 106 -25.88 38.65 -37.75
CA VAL A 106 -24.62 39.38 -37.48
C VAL A 106 -24.64 40.68 -38.27
N GLY A 107 -24.65 41.82 -37.57
CA GLY A 107 -24.63 43.15 -38.18
C GLY A 107 -23.23 43.59 -38.61
N GLN A 108 -22.21 43.31 -37.79
CA GLN A 108 -20.82 43.69 -38.08
C GLN A 108 -19.83 42.60 -37.70
N ARG A 109 -18.87 42.29 -38.58
CA ARG A 109 -17.78 41.30 -38.35
C ARG A 109 -16.41 41.93 -38.56
N SER A 110 -15.64 42.06 -37.48
CA SER A 110 -14.27 42.59 -37.49
C SER A 110 -13.18 41.51 -37.54
N ALA A 111 -13.52 40.25 -37.22
CA ALA A 111 -12.58 39.12 -37.23
C ALA A 111 -11.99 38.82 -38.61
N ARG A 112 -10.67 38.54 -38.66
CA ARG A 112 -9.94 38.12 -39.86
C ARG A 112 -9.20 36.81 -39.65
N ASN A 113 -9.06 36.02 -40.72
CA ASN A 113 -8.31 34.77 -40.66
C ASN A 113 -6.82 35.04 -40.38
N GLY A 114 -6.20 34.26 -39.49
CA GLY A 114 -4.81 34.44 -39.04
C GLY A 114 -4.59 35.58 -38.03
N GLN A 115 -5.64 36.29 -37.61
CA GLN A 115 -5.54 37.34 -36.61
C GLN A 115 -5.43 36.75 -35.19
N TYR A 116 -4.42 37.16 -34.42
CA TYR A 116 -4.35 36.88 -32.99
C TYR A 116 -5.34 37.78 -32.22
N VAL A 117 -6.10 37.19 -31.30
CA VAL A 117 -7.15 37.88 -30.56
C VAL A 117 -6.98 37.65 -29.06
N PRO A 118 -6.85 38.71 -28.23
CA PRO A 118 -6.78 38.59 -26.78
C PRO A 118 -8.17 38.33 -26.17
N VAL A 119 -8.20 37.83 -24.93
CA VAL A 119 -9.43 37.63 -24.16
C VAL A 119 -10.21 38.94 -24.04
N GLY A 120 -11.52 38.91 -24.32
CA GLY A 120 -12.43 40.05 -24.18
C GLY A 120 -12.55 40.96 -25.40
N ALA A 121 -11.87 40.66 -26.51
CA ALA A 121 -12.03 41.42 -27.75
C ALA A 121 -13.40 41.18 -28.40
N TYR A 122 -14.07 42.26 -28.81
CA TYR A 122 -15.32 42.19 -29.58
C TYR A 122 -15.02 41.95 -31.07
N LEU A 123 -15.46 40.79 -31.56
CA LEU A 123 -15.22 40.35 -32.95
C LEU A 123 -16.44 40.51 -33.86
N MET A 124 -17.64 40.43 -33.29
CA MET A 124 -18.91 40.44 -34.00
C MET A 124 -20.02 41.02 -33.11
N SER A 125 -21.03 41.66 -33.72
CA SER A 125 -22.26 42.14 -33.05
C SER A 125 -23.49 41.84 -33.89
#